data_AF-A0A401PQY1-F1
#
_entry.id   AF-A0A401PQY1-F1
#
_cell.length_a   1.000
_cell.length_b   1.000
_cell.length_c   1.000
_cell.angle_alpha   90.00
_cell.angle_beta   90.00
_cell.angle_gamma   90.00
#
_symmetry.space_group_name_H-M   'P 1'
#
loop_
_entity.id
_entity.type
_entity.pdbx_description
1 polymer ?
#
loop_
_entity_poly.entity_id
_entity_poly.type
_entity_poly.pdbx_seq_one_letter_code
_entity_poly.pdbx_strand_id
1 'polypeptide(L)'
;RFDGCGIVYCRTRNSCQEVAEELTYRGVEAKAYHAGLKNSERTMVQEEWMEGKVPVIVATISFGMGVDKANVRFVAHWNLAKSMAAYYQESGRAGRDGKPSFCRIYYCRIDRGNINFLIKKEIAQKQSKRGSVRHCDKSSMVGFESLVSFCEQSG
;
A
#
# COMPACT_ATOMS: atom_id res chain seq x y z
N ARG A 1 22.98 -10.82 5.96
CA ARG A 1 22.53 -10.22 4.67
C ARG A 1 21.07 -10.63 4.50
N PHE A 2 20.15 -9.69 4.35
CA PHE A 2 18.72 -9.98 4.21
C PHE A 2 18.49 -10.64 2.85
N ASP A 3 18.05 -11.90 2.82
CA ASP A 3 17.84 -12.65 1.57
C ASP A 3 16.37 -12.54 1.13
N GLY A 4 16.06 -11.42 0.47
CA GLY A 4 14.75 -11.16 -0.11
C GLY A 4 14.41 -9.68 -0.20
N CYS A 5 13.19 -9.39 -0.63
CA CYS A 5 12.73 -8.02 -0.87
C CYS A 5 11.51 -7.66 -0.04
N GLY A 6 11.20 -6.37 0.06
CA GLY A 6 10.07 -5.88 0.82
C GLY A 6 9.27 -4.82 0.07
N ILE A 7 7.99 -4.71 0.44
CA ILE A 7 7.09 -3.67 -0.04
C ILE A 7 6.59 -2.88 1.16
N VAL A 8 6.68 -1.55 1.08
CA VAL A 8 6.04 -0.65 2.04
C VAL A 8 4.96 0.16 1.33
N TYR A 9 3.70 -0.07 1.67
CA TYR A 9 2.58 0.69 1.12
C TYR A 9 2.34 1.97 1.90
N CYS A 10 2.40 3.10 1.21
CA CYS A 10 2.05 4.41 1.73
C CYS A 10 0.86 4.98 0.96
N ARG A 11 0.13 5.90 1.60
CA ARG A 11 -1.06 6.52 1.01
C ARG A 11 -0.73 7.58 -0.04
N THR A 12 0.26 8.43 0.22
CA THR A 12 0.57 9.61 -0.60
C THR A 12 1.92 9.44 -1.28
N ARG A 13 2.11 10.17 -2.39
CA ARG A 13 3.38 10.21 -3.13
C ARG A 13 4.52 10.72 -2.24
N ASN A 14 4.26 11.81 -1.51
CA ASN A 14 5.22 12.39 -0.58
C ASN A 14 5.61 11.40 0.52
N SER A 15 4.64 10.68 1.10
CA SER A 15 4.94 9.67 2.12
C SER A 15 5.77 8.51 1.57
N CYS A 16 5.62 8.13 0.29
CA CYS A 16 6.53 7.17 -0.31
C CYS A 16 7.97 7.69 -0.38
N GLN A 17 8.14 8.97 -0.73
CA GLN A 17 9.45 9.60 -0.80
C GLN A 17 10.10 9.70 0.58
N GLU A 18 9.39 10.28 1.55
CA GLU A 18 9.86 10.46 2.93
C GLU A 18 10.25 9.11 3.57
N VAL A 19 9.43 8.09 3.41
CA VAL A 19 9.71 6.76 3.98
C VAL A 19 10.89 6.07 3.26
N ALA A 20 11.03 6.23 1.95
CA ALA A 20 12.17 5.67 1.21
C ALA A 20 13.49 6.34 1.61
N GLU A 21 13.49 7.67 1.75
CA GLU A 21 14.63 8.46 2.22
C GLU A 21 15.02 8.07 3.64
N GLU A 22 14.05 7.98 4.55
CA GLU A 22 14.30 7.64 5.95
C GLU A 22 14.84 6.21 6.12
N LEU A 23 14.31 5.24 5.35
CA LEU A 23 14.84 3.87 5.34
C LEU A 23 16.29 3.85 4.83
N THR A 24 16.56 4.55 3.73
CA THR A 24 17.90 4.61 3.13
C THR A 24 18.89 5.29 4.08
N TYR A 25 18.49 6.38 4.73
CA TYR A 25 19.27 7.07 5.75
C TYR A 25 19.64 6.13 6.93
N ARG A 26 18.73 5.23 7.31
CA ARG A 26 18.96 4.22 8.36
C ARG A 26 19.70 2.96 7.87
N GLY A 27 20.20 2.96 6.64
CA GLY A 27 20.99 1.87 6.07
C GLY A 27 20.17 0.76 5.40
N VAL A 28 18.87 0.97 5.16
CA VAL A 28 18.01 0.07 4.40
C VAL A 28 17.72 0.69 3.04
N GLU A 29 18.43 0.25 2.01
CA GLU A 29 18.25 0.78 0.66
C GLU A 29 16.80 0.61 0.18
N ALA A 30 16.16 1.74 -0.12
CA ALA A 30 14.76 1.78 -0.52
C ALA A 30 14.52 2.83 -1.61
N LYS A 31 13.60 2.54 -2.54
CA LYS A 31 13.17 3.52 -3.56
C LYS A 31 11.66 3.72 -3.54
N ALA A 32 11.24 4.97 -3.77
CA ALA A 32 9.85 5.33 -3.89
C ALA A 32 9.28 4.91 -5.25
N TYR A 33 8.01 4.49 -5.28
CA TYR A 33 7.28 4.17 -6.52
C TYR A 33 5.85 4.73 -6.48
N HIS A 34 5.56 5.67 -7.36
CA HIS A 34 4.22 6.24 -7.46
C HIS A 34 3.94 6.86 -8.83
N ALA A 35 2.65 7.10 -9.11
CA ALA A 35 2.19 7.68 -10.38
C ALA A 35 2.75 9.08 -10.71
N GLY A 36 3.37 9.78 -9.75
CA GLY A 36 4.04 11.06 -9.99
C GLY A 36 5.45 10.96 -10.62
N LEU A 37 6.07 9.77 -10.62
CA LEU A 37 7.36 9.56 -11.27
C LEU A 37 7.20 9.51 -12.78
N LYS A 38 8.26 9.87 -13.52
CA LYS A 38 8.29 9.72 -14.97
C LYS A 38 8.16 8.23 -15.33
N ASN A 39 7.58 7.93 -16.49
CA ASN A 39 7.42 6.52 -16.91
C ASN A 39 8.76 5.77 -16.93
N SER A 40 9.82 6.39 -17.47
CA SER A 40 11.17 5.81 -17.50
C SER A 40 11.71 5.50 -16.09
N GLU A 41 11.47 6.39 -15.15
CA GLU A 41 11.89 6.25 -13.76
C GLU A 41 11.10 5.15 -13.03
N ARG A 42 9.78 5.05 -13.26
CA ARG A 42 8.98 3.94 -12.72
C ARG A 42 9.49 2.59 -13.23
N THR A 43 9.77 2.49 -14.53
CA THR A 43 10.31 1.26 -15.12
C THR A 43 11.65 0.90 -14.50
N MET A 44 12.57 1.85 -14.42
CA MET A 44 13.89 1.67 -13.80
C MET A 44 13.80 1.20 -12.34
N VAL A 45 13.02 1.88 -11.51
CA VAL A 45 12.86 1.52 -10.08
C VAL A 45 12.25 0.13 -9.92
N GLN A 46 11.27 -0.20 -10.76
CA GLN A 46 10.66 -1.53 -10.75
C GLN A 46 11.67 -2.61 -11.15
N GLU A 47 12.45 -2.41 -12.21
CA GLU A 47 13.48 -3.34 -12.68
C GLU A 47 14.56 -3.56 -11.61
N GLU A 48 15.09 -2.49 -11.02
CA GLU A 48 16.11 -2.59 -9.96
C GLU A 48 15.61 -3.39 -8.74
N TRP A 49 14.35 -3.21 -8.36
CA TRP A 49 13.75 -4.00 -7.28
C TRP A 49 13.52 -5.46 -7.70
N MET A 50 13.07 -5.70 -8.94
CA MET A 50 12.89 -7.04 -9.48
C MET A 50 14.21 -7.82 -9.55
N GLU A 51 15.31 -7.16 -9.92
CA GLU A 51 16.66 -7.70 -9.97
C GLU A 51 17.31 -7.83 -8.58
N GLY A 52 16.72 -7.23 -7.55
CA GLY A 52 17.26 -7.24 -6.18
C GLY A 52 18.41 -6.27 -5.95
N LYS A 53 18.63 -5.31 -6.86
CA LYS A 53 19.54 -4.18 -6.65
C LYS A 53 19.04 -3.29 -5.52
N VAL A 54 17.73 -3.04 -5.49
CA VAL A 54 17.05 -2.32 -4.41
C VAL A 54 16.19 -3.31 -3.61
N PRO A 55 16.48 -3.55 -2.33
CA PRO A 55 15.78 -4.58 -1.56
C PRO A 55 14.36 -4.14 -1.13
N VAL A 56 14.10 -2.85 -0.96
CA VAL A 56 12.80 -2.35 -0.49
C VAL A 56 12.20 -1.36 -1.47
N ILE A 57 10.93 -1.55 -1.81
CA ILE A 57 10.17 -0.57 -2.58
C ILE A 57 9.07 0.04 -1.73
N VAL A 58 9.00 1.37 -1.73
CA VAL A 58 8.00 2.14 -0.98
C VAL A 58 7.00 2.71 -1.98
N ALA A 59 5.77 2.23 -1.96
CA ALA A 59 4.85 2.48 -3.05
C ALA A 59 3.45 2.92 -2.62
N THR A 60 2.79 3.67 -3.49
CA THR A 60 1.32 3.76 -3.44
C THR A 60 0.69 2.52 -4.08
N ILE A 61 -0.64 2.41 -4.00
CA ILE A 61 -1.41 1.32 -4.64
C ILE A 61 -1.12 1.14 -6.15
N SER A 62 -0.51 2.12 -6.82
CA SER A 62 -0.14 2.03 -8.24
C SER A 62 0.86 0.92 -8.56
N PHE A 63 1.63 0.42 -7.57
CA PHE A 63 2.62 -0.64 -7.79
C PHE A 63 2.01 -2.04 -7.97
N GLY A 64 0.69 -2.19 -7.79
CA GLY A 64 0.06 -3.51 -7.74
C GLY A 64 -0.25 -4.18 -9.09
N MET A 65 -0.36 -3.44 -10.20
CA MET A 65 -0.73 -4.04 -11.48
C MET A 65 0.50 -4.64 -12.16
N GLY A 66 0.65 -5.97 -12.12
CA GLY A 66 1.66 -6.71 -12.91
C GLY A 66 2.96 -7.04 -12.20
N VAL A 67 3.14 -6.67 -10.92
CA VAL A 67 4.30 -7.08 -10.13
C VAL A 67 4.07 -8.46 -9.54
N ASP A 68 4.84 -9.45 -9.99
CA ASP A 68 4.89 -10.81 -9.46
C ASP A 68 6.34 -11.20 -9.14
N LYS A 69 6.71 -11.07 -7.87
CA LYS A 69 8.03 -11.44 -7.36
C LYS A 69 7.86 -12.46 -6.24
N ALA A 70 8.41 -13.66 -6.42
CA ALA A 70 8.17 -14.78 -5.51
C ALA A 70 8.73 -14.55 -4.10
N ASN A 71 9.89 -13.86 -4.00
CA ASN A 71 10.69 -13.75 -2.79
C ASN A 71 10.45 -12.47 -1.96
N VAL A 72 9.20 -12.01 -1.88
CA VAL A 72 8.81 -10.88 -1.02
C VAL A 72 8.71 -11.35 0.43
N ARG A 73 9.61 -10.86 1.29
CA ARG A 73 9.76 -11.23 2.71
C ARG A 73 8.88 -10.42 3.65
N PHE A 74 8.50 -9.22 3.25
CA PHE A 74 7.50 -8.47 4.00
C PHE A 74 6.65 -7.55 3.13
N VAL A 75 5.43 -7.33 3.58
CA VAL A 75 4.57 -6.24 3.14
C VAL A 75 4.17 -5.44 4.37
N ALA A 76 4.53 -4.16 4.41
CA ALA A 76 4.18 -3.25 5.49
C ALA A 76 3.26 -2.14 4.98
N HIS A 77 2.13 -1.95 5.63
CA HIS A 77 1.21 -0.84 5.36
C HIS A 77 1.51 0.30 6.33
N TRP A 78 2.22 1.32 5.84
CA TRP A 78 2.52 2.54 6.62
C TRP A 78 1.25 3.34 6.92
N ASN A 79 0.27 3.29 6.02
CA ASN A 79 -1.08 3.79 6.25
C ASN A 79 -2.09 2.68 5.93
N LEU A 80 -3.30 2.77 6.50
CA LEU A 80 -4.38 1.81 6.21
C LEU A 80 -4.70 1.73 4.71
N ALA A 81 -4.99 0.52 4.25
CA ALA A 81 -5.60 0.30 2.94
C ALA A 81 -7.04 0.85 2.90
N LYS A 82 -7.60 1.01 1.69
CA LYS A 82 -8.98 1.52 1.52
C LYS A 82 -10.05 0.54 1.99
N SER A 83 -9.73 -0.75 2.13
CA SER A 83 -10.67 -1.77 2.59
C SER A 83 -9.91 -3.02 3.04
N MET A 84 -10.60 -3.91 3.77
CA MET A 84 -10.06 -5.22 4.13
C MET A 84 -9.67 -6.06 2.90
N ALA A 85 -10.49 -6.03 1.84
CA ALA A 85 -10.20 -6.74 0.59
C ALA A 85 -8.92 -6.21 -0.09
N ALA A 86 -8.74 -4.89 -0.11
CA ALA A 86 -7.52 -4.28 -0.64
C ALA A 86 -6.29 -4.68 0.18
N TYR A 87 -6.38 -4.62 1.51
CA TYR A 87 -5.31 -5.10 2.39
C TYR A 87 -4.95 -6.56 2.11
N TYR A 88 -5.94 -7.44 1.98
CA TYR A 88 -5.72 -8.85 1.68
C TYR A 88 -5.00 -9.06 0.34
N GLN A 89 -5.41 -8.34 -0.71
CA GLN A 89 -4.75 -8.40 -2.02
C GLN A 89 -3.31 -7.89 -1.99
N GLU A 90 -3.07 -6.78 -1.29
CA GLU A 90 -1.77 -6.13 -1.18
C GLU A 90 -0.79 -6.96 -0.33
N SER A 91 -1.23 -7.43 0.83
CA SER A 91 -0.45 -8.27 1.75
C SER A 91 -0.17 -9.67 1.16
N GLY A 92 -1.08 -10.22 0.36
CA GLY A 92 -0.92 -11.49 -0.36
C GLY A 92 0.18 -11.51 -1.44
N ARG A 93 0.96 -10.43 -1.59
CA ARG A 93 2.19 -10.42 -2.38
C ARG A 93 3.38 -11.02 -1.63
N ALA A 94 3.32 -11.05 -0.30
CA ALA A 94 4.34 -11.66 0.54
C ALA A 94 4.38 -13.19 0.35
N GLY A 95 5.57 -13.78 0.31
CA GLY A 95 5.76 -15.22 0.52
C GLY A 95 5.21 -16.12 -0.59
N ARG A 96 5.17 -15.66 -1.84
CA ARG A 96 4.68 -16.46 -2.98
C ARG A 96 5.56 -17.68 -3.30
N ASP A 97 6.81 -17.68 -2.82
CA ASP A 97 7.72 -18.82 -2.82
C ASP A 97 7.45 -19.83 -1.68
N GLY A 98 6.42 -19.60 -0.85
CA GLY A 98 6.08 -20.45 0.31
C GLY A 98 7.00 -20.29 1.52
N LYS A 99 8.01 -19.40 1.45
CA LYS A 99 8.92 -19.14 2.58
C LYS A 99 8.28 -18.18 3.59
N PRO A 100 8.72 -18.19 4.86
CA PRO A 100 8.23 -17.27 5.87
C PRO A 100 8.32 -15.81 5.41
N SER A 101 7.22 -15.09 5.58
CA SER A 101 7.10 -13.67 5.27
C SER A 101 6.14 -12.99 6.25
N PHE A 102 6.28 -11.67 6.41
CA PHE A 102 5.51 -10.90 7.40
C PHE A 102 4.63 -9.84 6.75
N CYS A 103 3.40 -9.72 7.24
CA CYS A 103 2.48 -8.66 6.87
C CYS A 103 2.18 -7.81 8.10
N ARG A 104 2.41 -6.50 8.02
CA ARG A 104 2.19 -5.57 9.15
C ARG A 104 1.39 -4.36 8.71
N ILE A 105 0.47 -3.91 9.56
CA ILE A 105 -0.24 -2.65 9.40
C ILE A 105 0.17 -1.70 10.52
N TYR A 106 0.55 -0.48 10.18
CA TYR A 106 0.66 0.63 11.11
C TYR A 106 -0.67 1.37 11.17
N TYR A 107 -1.24 1.45 12.37
CA TYR A 107 -2.55 2.05 12.60
C TYR A 107 -2.42 3.29 13.47
N CYS A 108 -3.05 4.39 13.04
CA CYS A 108 -3.31 5.53 13.90
C CYS A 108 -4.68 6.14 13.61
N ARG A 109 -5.29 6.77 14.63
CA ARG A 109 -6.63 7.37 14.52
C ARG A 109 -6.66 8.56 13.56
N ILE A 110 -5.55 9.28 13.40
CA ILE A 110 -5.42 10.40 12.47
C ILE A 110 -5.53 9.89 11.03
N ASP A 111 -4.82 8.81 10.69
CA ASP A 111 -4.90 8.19 9.37
C ASP A 111 -6.28 7.60 9.08
N ARG A 112 -6.92 6.98 10.08
CA ARG A 112 -8.32 6.55 9.98
C ARG A 112 -9.23 7.70 9.56
N GLY A 113 -9.13 8.85 10.23
CA GLY A 113 -9.93 10.04 9.91
C GLY A 113 -9.68 10.54 8.49
N ASN A 114 -8.41 10.64 8.10
CA ASN A 114 -8.00 11.08 6.77
C ASN A 114 -8.54 10.17 5.66
N ILE A 115 -8.46 8.85 5.84
CA ILE A 115 -8.92 7.88 4.83
C ILE A 115 -10.45 7.84 4.77
N ASN A 116 -11.12 7.89 5.91
CA ASN A 116 -12.58 7.98 5.97
C ASN A 116 -13.11 9.19 5.19
N PHE A 117 -12.49 10.36 5.40
CA PHE A 117 -12.85 11.58 4.68
C PHE A 117 -12.69 11.41 3.15
N LEU A 118 -11.59 10.79 2.72
CA LEU A 118 -11.33 10.55 1.30
C LEU A 118 -12.35 9.59 0.67
N ILE A 119 -12.69 8.49 1.36
CA ILE A 119 -13.69 7.52 0.87
C ILE A 119 -15.06 8.20 0.73
N LYS A 120 -15.48 9.00 1.73
CA LYS A 120 -16.73 9.76 1.67
C LYS A 120 -16.74 10.77 0.51
N LYS A 121 -15.63 11.47 0.29
CA LYS A 121 -15.48 12.41 -0.83
C LYS A 121 -15.59 11.69 -2.18
N GLU A 122 -14.94 10.54 -2.33
CA GLU A 122 -15.03 9.70 -3.55
C GLU A 122 -16.46 9.21 -3.80
N ILE A 123 -17.19 8.82 -2.75
CA ILE A 123 -18.60 8.43 -2.84
C ILE A 123 -19.46 9.62 -3.29
N ALA A 124 -19.33 10.78 -2.65
CA ALA A 124 -20.10 11.97 -2.98
C ALA A 124 -19.88 12.43 -4.44
N GLN A 125 -18.63 12.35 -4.92
CA GLN A 125 -18.31 12.65 -6.32
C GLN A 125 -18.90 11.65 -7.32
N LYS A 126 -18.98 10.36 -6.96
CA LYS A 126 -19.64 9.35 -7.80
C LYS A 126 -21.15 9.56 -7.84
N GLN A 127 -21.74 9.95 -6.72
CA GLN A 127 -23.17 10.24 -6.62
C GLN A 127 -23.55 11.49 -7.42
N SER A 128 -22.78 12.58 -7.31
CA SER A 128 -23.05 13.81 -8.09
C SER A 128 -22.99 13.58 -9.59
N LYS A 129 -22.04 12.75 -10.08
CA LYS A 129 -21.95 12.38 -11.50
C LYS A 129 -23.08 11.46 -11.98
N ARG A 130 -23.67 10.66 -11.09
CA ARG A 130 -24.67 9.63 -11.43
C ARG A 130 -26.11 10.02 -11.10
N GLY A 131 -26.33 11.05 -10.30
CA GLY A 131 -27.65 11.52 -9.85
C GLY A 131 -28.42 10.54 -8.95
N SER A 132 -27.81 9.43 -8.51
CA SER A 132 -28.49 8.38 -7.71
C SER A 132 -27.52 7.68 -6.76
N VAL A 133 -28.04 7.28 -5.58
CA VAL A 133 -27.30 6.50 -4.57
C VAL A 133 -27.34 5.03 -4.94
N ARG A 134 -26.20 4.33 -4.89
CA ARG A 134 -26.13 2.89 -5.13
C ARG A 134 -25.71 2.13 -3.88
N HIS A 135 -26.11 0.86 -3.80
CA HIS A 135 -25.67 -0.06 -2.75
C HIS A 135 -24.13 -0.17 -2.66
N CYS A 136 -23.42 -0.09 -3.79
CA CYS A 136 -21.96 -0.13 -3.83
C CYS A 136 -21.29 1.02 -3.06
N ASP A 137 -21.97 2.15 -2.87
CA ASP A 137 -21.45 3.29 -2.12
C ASP A 137 -21.32 2.95 -0.64
N LYS A 138 -22.31 2.21 -0.10
CA LYS A 138 -22.27 1.69 1.28
C LYS A 138 -21.21 0.61 1.43
N SER A 139 -21.03 -0.24 0.42
CA SER A 139 -20.04 -1.32 0.45
C SER A 139 -18.60 -0.82 0.65
N SER A 140 -18.22 0.30 0.03
CA SER A 140 -16.88 0.88 0.23
C SER A 140 -16.62 1.30 1.68
N MET A 141 -17.62 1.89 2.34
CA MET A 141 -17.54 2.26 3.76
C MET A 141 -17.48 1.03 4.66
N VAL A 142 -18.33 0.03 4.40
CA VAL A 142 -18.34 -1.22 5.16
C VAL A 142 -16.96 -1.91 5.08
N GLY A 143 -16.37 -1.99 3.88
CA GLY A 143 -15.06 -2.60 3.69
C GLY A 143 -13.93 -1.88 4.44
N PHE A 144 -14.02 -0.55 4.59
CA PHE A 144 -13.06 0.22 5.37
C PHE A 144 -13.26 0.03 6.88
N GLU A 145 -14.51 0.09 7.38
CA GLU A 145 -14.79 -0.13 8.80
C GLU A 145 -14.42 -1.55 9.25
N SER A 146 -14.52 -2.55 8.37
CA SER A 146 -14.01 -3.90 8.65
C SER A 146 -12.50 -3.93 8.87
N LEU A 147 -11.72 -3.17 8.10
CA LEU A 147 -10.26 -3.07 8.29
C LEU A 147 -9.92 -2.33 9.59
N VAL A 148 -10.65 -1.25 9.88
CA VAL A 148 -10.48 -0.51 11.13
C VAL A 148 -10.78 -1.40 12.34
N SER A 149 -11.90 -2.13 12.29
CA SER A 149 -12.29 -3.06 13.36
C SER A 149 -11.22 -4.14 13.57
N PHE A 150 -10.64 -4.67 12.50
CA PHE A 150 -9.53 -5.61 12.58
C PHE A 150 -8.32 -5.03 13.33
N CYS A 151 -7.95 -3.77 13.07
CA CYS A 151 -6.86 -3.10 13.77
C CYS A 151 -7.19 -2.78 15.23
N GLU A 152 -8.44 -2.44 15.56
CA GLU A 152 -8.85 -2.04 16.92
C GLU A 152 -9.20 -3.23 17.83
N GLN A 153 -9.61 -4.38 17.27
CA GLN A 153 -9.94 -5.59 18.04
C GLN A 153 -8.72 -6.47 18.30
N SER A 154 -7.66 -6.35 17.50
CA SER A 154 -6.45 -7.17 17.59
C SER A 154 -5.33 -6.51 18.40
N GLY A 155 -5.68 -5.51 19.23
CA GLY A 155 -4.76 -4.76 20.11
C GLY A 155 -4.92 -5.13 21.57
#